data_AF-J7RUK0-F1
#
_entry.id   AF-J7RUK0-F1
#
_cell.length_a   1.000
_cell.length_b   1.000
_cell.length_c   1.000
_cell.angle_alpha   90.00
_cell.angle_beta   90.00
_cell.angle_gamma   90.00
#
_symmetry.space_group_name_H-M   'P 1'
#
loop_
_entity.id
_entity.type
_entity.pdbx_description
1 polymer ?
#
loop_
_entity_poly.entity_id
_entity_poly.type
_entity_poly.pdbx_seq_one_letter_code
_entity_poly.pdbx_strand_id
1 'polypeptide(L)'
;MQQPLTRMLGFRRPFSYKSTCLQREVHQTRCDNTTSTTEYTPPDAINRAPEEWDRLLPAVQEEIKEYIDWTMTGDWRDMPARDTRYAYYLSYGSWGPRSPHGTARTASGAYIASRMLFNATLFAAVCVSLINWRRDRRHLVEESTV
;
A
#
# COMPACT_ATOMS: atom_id res chain seq x y z
N MET A 1 11.82 -52.36 -17.19
CA MET A 1 11.00 -52.05 -18.39
C MET A 1 10.19 -50.79 -18.09
N GLN A 2 10.01 -49.96 -19.13
CA GLN A 2 9.18 -48.76 -19.25
C GLN A 2 9.77 -47.40 -18.84
N GLN A 3 9.40 -46.44 -19.68
CA GLN A 3 10.13 -45.28 -20.22
C GLN A 3 9.71 -43.94 -19.56
N PRO A 4 10.41 -42.82 -19.85
CA PRO A 4 10.23 -41.52 -19.21
C PRO A 4 9.14 -40.67 -19.86
N LEU A 5 8.58 -39.70 -19.13
CA LEU A 5 7.68 -38.68 -19.68
C LEU A 5 8.38 -37.33 -19.83
N THR A 6 8.23 -36.81 -21.04
CA THR A 6 8.89 -35.67 -21.64
C THR A 6 8.09 -34.39 -21.38
N ARG A 7 8.78 -33.37 -20.83
CA ARG A 7 8.77 -31.94 -21.21
C ARG A 7 7.41 -31.27 -21.56
N MET A 8 7.04 -30.27 -20.77
CA MET A 8 6.37 -29.06 -21.26
C MET A 8 7.17 -27.84 -20.79
N LEU A 9 7.74 -27.11 -21.74
CA LEU A 9 8.45 -25.86 -21.52
C LEU A 9 7.43 -24.79 -21.12
N GLY A 10 7.49 -24.34 -19.87
CA GLY A 10 6.76 -23.16 -19.41
C GLY A 10 7.24 -21.92 -20.16
N PHE A 11 6.29 -21.30 -20.86
CA PHE A 11 6.45 -20.05 -21.61
C PHE A 11 6.83 -18.90 -20.66
N ARG A 12 8.13 -18.60 -20.55
CA ARG A 12 8.62 -17.37 -19.88
C ARG A 12 8.40 -16.19 -20.80
N ARG A 13 7.50 -15.27 -20.43
CA ARG A 13 7.39 -13.96 -21.10
C ARG A 13 8.59 -13.09 -20.69
N PRO A 14 9.20 -12.32 -21.62
CA PRO A 14 10.21 -11.33 -21.28
C PRO A 14 9.56 -10.14 -20.57
N PHE A 15 10.08 -9.81 -19.39
CA PHE A 15 9.74 -8.64 -18.59
C PHE A 15 10.18 -7.36 -19.33
N SER A 16 9.30 -6.35 -19.39
CA SER A 16 9.66 -4.98 -19.76
C SER A 16 9.50 -4.12 -18.51
N TYR A 17 10.62 -3.71 -17.91
CA TYR A 17 10.62 -2.88 -16.72
C TYR A 17 11.00 -1.44 -17.08
N LYS A 18 10.29 -0.46 -16.50
CA LYS A 18 10.85 0.88 -16.28
C LYS A 18 11.32 0.94 -14.84
N SER A 19 12.58 0.59 -14.62
CA SER A 19 13.24 0.68 -13.31
C SER A 19 14.25 1.81 -13.38
N THR A 20 14.02 2.87 -12.61
CA THR A 20 15.05 3.87 -12.34
C THR A 20 16.02 3.29 -11.33
N CYS A 21 17.23 2.99 -11.82
CA CYS A 21 18.34 2.44 -11.06
C CYS A 21 18.89 3.46 -10.06
N LEU A 22 19.07 3.07 -8.79
CA LEU A 22 20.07 3.67 -7.90
C LEU A 22 21.27 2.72 -7.85
N GLN A 23 22.32 3.08 -8.58
CA GLN A 23 23.53 2.27 -8.77
C GLN A 23 24.67 2.91 -7.97
N ARG A 24 25.26 2.15 -7.03
CA ARG A 24 26.53 2.47 -6.38
C ARG A 24 27.59 1.52 -6.93
N GLU A 25 28.58 2.07 -7.60
CA GLU A 25 29.64 1.37 -8.33
C GLU A 25 30.66 0.70 -7.41
N VAL A 26 31.08 -0.54 -7.73
CA VAL A 26 32.49 -0.98 -7.73
C VAL A 26 32.67 -2.06 -8.80
N HIS A 27 33.69 -1.88 -9.64
CA HIS A 27 34.18 -2.70 -10.74
C HIS A 27 34.40 -4.20 -10.43
N GLN A 28 34.06 -5.10 -11.36
CA GLN A 28 35.01 -6.08 -11.94
C GLN A 28 34.46 -6.78 -13.20
N THR A 29 35.33 -6.92 -14.20
CA THR A 29 35.10 -7.51 -15.54
C THR A 29 35.31 -9.03 -15.56
N ARG A 30 34.28 -9.80 -15.92
CA ARG A 30 34.35 -11.14 -16.56
C ARG A 30 33.01 -11.47 -17.22
N CYS A 31 33.02 -11.77 -18.52
CA CYS A 31 31.83 -12.23 -19.24
C CYS A 31 31.69 -13.76 -19.09
N ASP A 32 31.12 -14.20 -17.98
CA ASP A 32 30.57 -15.55 -17.89
C ASP A 32 29.13 -15.50 -18.44
N ASN A 33 28.80 -16.36 -19.42
CA ASN A 33 27.43 -16.60 -19.89
C ASN A 33 26.62 -17.30 -18.79
N THR A 34 26.41 -16.58 -17.68
CA THR A 34 25.42 -16.90 -16.69
C THR A 34 24.14 -16.26 -17.22
N THR A 35 23.23 -17.05 -17.78
CA THR A 35 21.82 -16.65 -17.77
C THR A 35 21.47 -16.48 -16.30
N SER A 36 21.67 -15.27 -15.79
CA SER A 36 21.18 -14.82 -14.50
C SER A 36 19.67 -14.87 -14.62
N THR A 37 19.12 -16.05 -14.36
CA THR A 37 17.74 -16.17 -13.94
C THR A 37 17.71 -15.45 -12.61
N THR A 38 17.50 -14.14 -12.66
CA THR A 38 17.20 -13.32 -11.50
C THR A 38 15.85 -13.81 -11.02
N GLU A 39 15.87 -14.92 -10.29
CA GLU A 39 14.73 -15.42 -9.55
C GLU A 39 14.44 -14.37 -8.49
N TYR A 40 13.35 -13.65 -8.70
CA TYR A 40 12.93 -12.62 -7.78
C TYR A 40 12.72 -13.29 -6.42
N THR A 41 13.53 -12.87 -5.46
CA THR A 41 13.47 -13.37 -4.10
C THR A 41 12.59 -12.39 -3.34
N PRO A 42 11.39 -12.80 -2.90
CA PRO A 42 10.54 -11.90 -2.15
C PRO A 42 11.21 -11.51 -0.83
N PRO A 43 10.83 -10.38 -0.23
CA PRO A 43 11.30 -10.00 1.09
C PRO A 43 11.03 -11.09 2.14
N ASP A 44 12.00 -11.36 3.02
CA ASP A 44 11.87 -12.36 4.11
C ASP A 44 10.65 -12.14 5.02
N ALA A 45 10.10 -10.92 4.98
CA ALA A 45 8.89 -10.48 5.65
C ALA A 45 7.66 -11.36 5.35
N ILE A 46 7.59 -12.08 4.23
CA ILE A 46 6.46 -12.98 3.90
C ILE A 46 6.21 -14.02 5.00
N ASN A 47 7.27 -14.54 5.64
CA ASN A 47 7.15 -15.56 6.67
C ASN A 47 6.55 -15.03 7.98
N ARG A 48 6.73 -13.73 8.26
CA ARG A 48 6.24 -13.07 9.49
C ARG A 48 4.98 -12.25 9.24
N ALA A 49 4.60 -12.10 7.98
CA ALA A 49 3.50 -11.25 7.57
C ALA A 49 2.16 -11.55 8.25
N PRO A 50 1.71 -12.77 8.60
CA PRO A 50 0.43 -12.92 9.30
C PRO A 50 0.37 -12.22 10.68
N GLU A 51 1.51 -12.05 11.34
CA GLU A 51 1.63 -11.41 12.65
C GLU A 51 2.07 -9.94 12.52
N GLU A 52 2.82 -9.61 11.46
CA GLU A 52 3.44 -8.30 11.27
C GLU A 52 2.85 -7.50 10.11
N TRP A 53 1.77 -7.96 9.48
CA TRP A 53 1.19 -7.35 8.28
C TRP A 53 0.95 -5.86 8.43
N ASP A 54 0.25 -5.47 9.49
CA ASP A 54 -0.08 -4.06 9.78
C ASP A 54 1.16 -3.20 10.09
N ARG A 55 2.30 -3.82 10.41
CA ARG A 55 3.58 -3.16 10.69
C ARG A 55 4.46 -2.99 9.45
N LEU A 56 4.17 -3.71 8.38
CA LEU A 56 4.93 -3.58 7.14
C LEU A 56 4.70 -2.22 6.49
N LEU A 57 5.73 -1.69 5.84
CA LEU A 57 5.60 -0.49 5.04
C LEU A 57 4.59 -0.75 3.92
N PRO A 58 3.75 0.24 3.57
CA PRO A 58 2.72 0.05 2.55
C PRO A 58 3.30 -0.34 1.19
N ALA A 59 4.47 0.19 0.82
CA ALA A 59 5.19 -0.20 -0.39
C ALA A 59 5.59 -1.70 -0.39
N VAL A 60 6.04 -2.21 0.77
CA VAL A 60 6.42 -3.63 0.94
C VAL A 60 5.18 -4.52 0.97
N GLN A 61 4.08 -4.06 1.57
CA GLN A 61 2.79 -4.76 1.51
C GLN A 61 2.29 -4.88 0.06
N GLU A 62 2.46 -3.84 -0.75
CA GLU A 62 2.08 -3.82 -2.17
C GLU A 62 2.97 -4.75 -2.99
N GLU A 63 4.28 -4.69 -2.80
CA GLU A 63 5.24 -5.58 -3.45
C GLU A 63 4.95 -7.06 -3.11
N ILE A 64 4.70 -7.37 -1.84
CA ILE A 64 4.37 -8.74 -1.41
C ILE A 64 3.03 -9.20 -2.01
N LYS A 65 2.03 -8.32 -2.14
CA LYS A 65 0.77 -8.66 -2.81
C LYS A 65 1.00 -9.00 -4.27
N GLU A 66 1.77 -8.16 -4.96
CA GLU A 66 2.10 -8.36 -6.37
C GLU A 66 2.84 -9.69 -6.58
N TYR A 67 3.80 -10.01 -5.72
CA TYR A 67 4.52 -11.29 -5.76
C TYR A 67 3.59 -12.49 -5.63
N ILE A 68 2.66 -12.47 -4.68
CA ILE A 68 1.73 -13.58 -4.45
C ILE A 68 0.70 -13.70 -5.56
N ASP A 69 0.20 -12.58 -6.07
CA ASP A 69 -0.73 -12.54 -7.21
C ASP A 69 -0.08 -13.16 -8.46
N TRP A 70 1.19 -12.81 -8.71
CA TRP A 70 1.97 -13.43 -9.77
C TRP A 70 2.19 -14.93 -9.54
N THR A 71 2.56 -15.34 -8.32
CA THR A 71 2.80 -16.75 -7.99
C THR A 71 1.53 -17.59 -8.16
N MET A 72 0.37 -17.04 -7.81
CA MET A 72 -0.93 -17.69 -7.97
C MET A 72 -1.36 -17.86 -9.43
N THR A 73 -0.70 -17.20 -10.38
CA THR A 73 -0.96 -17.40 -11.81
C THR A 73 -0.29 -18.69 -12.34
N GLY A 74 0.71 -19.22 -11.63
CA GLY A 74 1.42 -20.46 -11.98
C GLY A 74 0.70 -21.75 -11.55
N ASP A 75 1.40 -22.89 -11.61
CA ASP A 75 0.89 -24.15 -11.04
C ASP A 75 1.00 -24.10 -9.51
N TRP A 76 -0.13 -24.29 -8.84
CA TRP A 76 -0.23 -24.19 -7.38
C TRP A 76 0.46 -25.37 -6.67
N ARG A 77 0.72 -26.47 -7.38
CA ARG A 77 1.45 -27.62 -6.83
C ARG A 77 2.92 -27.33 -6.56
N ASP A 78 3.49 -26.41 -7.33
CA ASP A 78 4.88 -26.00 -7.21
C ASP A 78 5.05 -24.80 -6.25
N MET A 79 3.94 -24.28 -5.70
CA MET A 79 3.96 -23.18 -4.74
C MET A 79 4.49 -23.66 -3.38
N PRO A 80 5.48 -22.99 -2.79
CA PRO A 80 5.97 -23.40 -1.47
C PRO A 80 4.89 -23.15 -0.41
N ALA A 81 4.78 -24.07 0.54
CA ALA A 81 3.72 -24.04 1.56
C ALA A 81 3.65 -22.73 2.36
N ARG A 82 4.78 -22.03 2.51
CA ARG A 82 4.85 -20.71 3.15
C ARG A 82 4.01 -19.66 2.38
N ASP A 83 4.11 -19.66 1.05
CA ASP A 83 3.44 -18.69 0.18
C ASP A 83 1.96 -19.04 0.10
N THR A 84 1.61 -20.32 0.10
CA THR A 84 0.22 -20.78 0.18
C THR A 84 -0.45 -20.34 1.48
N ARG A 85 0.21 -20.50 2.64
CA ARG A 85 -0.29 -20.02 3.93
C ARG A 85 -0.46 -18.51 3.93
N TYR A 86 0.48 -17.81 3.31
CA TYR A 86 0.45 -16.37 3.26
C TYR A 86 -0.65 -15.85 2.31
N ALA A 87 -0.88 -16.50 1.18
CA ALA A 87 -2.02 -16.20 0.31
C ALA A 87 -3.37 -16.48 0.98
N TYR A 88 -3.43 -17.51 1.83
CA TYR A 88 -4.58 -17.76 2.70
C TYR A 88 -4.78 -16.59 3.70
N TYR A 89 -3.71 -16.12 4.32
CA TYR A 89 -3.77 -14.95 5.20
C TYR A 89 -4.15 -13.67 4.44
N LEU A 90 -3.64 -13.44 3.24
CA LEU A 90 -4.00 -12.27 2.43
C LEU A 90 -5.48 -12.31 2.03
N SER A 91 -6.03 -13.49 1.76
CA SER A 91 -7.45 -13.63 1.38
C SER A 91 -8.41 -13.59 2.57
N TYR A 92 -8.06 -14.19 3.72
CA TYR A 92 -8.97 -14.40 4.85
C TYR A 92 -8.47 -13.86 6.20
N GLY A 93 -7.26 -13.32 6.27
CA GLY A 93 -6.65 -12.83 7.49
C GLY A 93 -7.28 -11.55 8.03
N SER A 94 -6.95 -11.25 9.28
CA SER A 94 -7.44 -10.11 10.04
C SER A 94 -6.69 -8.81 9.70
N TRP A 95 -6.79 -8.37 8.45
CA TRP A 95 -6.15 -7.15 7.98
C TRP A 95 -7.10 -6.18 7.29
N GLY A 96 -6.68 -4.93 7.16
CA GLY A 96 -7.48 -3.88 6.52
C GLY A 96 -8.81 -3.65 7.27
N PRO A 97 -9.97 -3.76 6.59
CA PRO A 97 -11.28 -3.58 7.24
C PRO A 97 -11.70 -4.80 8.08
N ARG A 98 -11.05 -5.95 7.90
CA ARG A 98 -11.31 -7.19 8.64
C ARG A 98 -10.42 -7.34 9.86
N SER A 99 -9.52 -6.38 10.09
CA SER A 99 -8.79 -6.34 11.35
C SER A 99 -9.80 -6.09 12.48
N PRO A 100 -9.82 -6.92 13.54
CA PRO A 100 -10.69 -6.70 14.70
C PRO A 100 -10.40 -5.37 15.38
N HIS A 101 -9.24 -4.79 15.09
CA HIS A 101 -8.85 -3.46 15.48
C HIS A 101 -8.73 -2.65 14.20
N GLY A 102 -9.83 -1.97 13.84
CA GLY A 102 -9.93 -1.17 12.62
C GLY A 102 -8.61 -0.45 12.34
N THR A 103 -7.96 -0.82 11.25
CA THR A 103 -6.62 -0.31 10.93
C THR A 103 -6.64 1.21 10.88
N ALA A 104 -5.53 1.88 11.20
CA ALA A 104 -5.43 3.35 11.23
C ALA A 104 -5.82 4.05 9.89
N ARG A 105 -6.06 3.29 8.82
CA ARG A 105 -6.59 3.75 7.52
C ARG A 105 -8.12 3.70 7.42
N THR A 106 -8.80 2.98 8.29
CA THR A 106 -10.24 3.08 8.50
C THR A 106 -10.49 4.16 9.54
N ALA A 107 -10.59 5.42 9.10
CA ALA A 107 -11.00 6.52 9.95
C ALA A 107 -12.31 6.16 10.65
N SER A 108 -12.24 5.92 11.96
CA SER A 108 -13.41 5.61 12.78
C SER A 108 -14.50 6.66 12.57
N GLY A 109 -15.76 6.25 12.42
CA GLY A 109 -16.88 7.16 12.14
C GLY A 109 -16.98 8.31 13.16
N ALA A 110 -16.55 8.07 14.40
CA ALA A 110 -16.43 9.10 15.43
C ALA A 110 -15.33 10.13 15.13
N TYR A 111 -14.19 9.71 14.60
CA TYR A 111 -13.09 10.59 14.19
C TYR A 111 -13.53 11.54 13.07
N ILE A 112 -14.28 11.03 12.09
CA ILE A 112 -14.84 11.85 11.01
C ILE A 112 -15.88 12.84 11.56
N ALA A 113 -16.79 12.39 12.42
CA ALA A 113 -17.81 13.23 13.01
C ALA A 113 -17.20 14.38 13.85
N SER A 114 -16.19 14.10 14.66
CA SER A 114 -15.49 15.13 15.44
C SER A 114 -14.80 16.17 14.56
N ARG A 115 -14.20 15.73 13.44
CA ARG A 115 -13.53 16.63 12.49
C ARG A 115 -14.52 17.57 11.82
N MET A 116 -15.73 17.08 11.54
CA MET A 116 -16.82 17.91 11.00
C MET A 116 -17.34 18.91 12.02
N LEU A 117 -17.54 18.48 13.26
CA LEU A 117 -18.04 19.35 14.32
C LEU A 117 -17.07 20.51 14.58
N PHE A 118 -15.78 20.21 14.68
CA PHE A 118 -14.74 21.21 14.89
C PHE A 118 -14.67 22.23 13.74
N ASN A 119 -14.68 21.74 12.50
CA ASN A 119 -14.68 22.63 11.34
C ASN A 119 -15.95 23.49 11.30
N ALA A 120 -17.12 22.93 11.62
CA ALA A 120 -18.38 23.69 11.66
C ALA A 120 -18.34 24.82 12.69
N THR A 121 -17.78 24.59 13.87
CA THR A 121 -17.64 25.63 14.90
C THR A 121 -16.72 26.76 14.44
N LEU A 122 -15.61 26.44 13.78
CA LEU A 122 -14.70 27.44 13.23
C LEU A 122 -15.38 28.30 12.17
N PHE A 123 -16.13 27.69 11.25
CA PHE A 123 -16.89 28.43 10.25
C PHE A 123 -17.98 29.31 10.89
N ALA A 124 -18.68 28.81 11.90
CA ALA A 124 -19.68 29.59 12.62
C ALA A 124 -19.07 30.84 13.27
N ALA A 125 -17.91 30.70 13.94
CA ALA A 125 -17.22 31.84 14.55
C ALA A 125 -16.80 32.90 13.51
N VAL A 126 -16.28 32.46 12.35
CA VAL A 126 -15.94 33.37 11.23
C VAL A 126 -17.20 34.08 10.72
N CYS A 127 -18.31 33.37 10.53
CA CYS A 127 -19.57 33.96 10.08
C CYS A 127 -20.06 35.04 11.05
N VAL A 128 -20.06 34.77 12.35
CA VAL A 128 -20.48 35.74 13.37
C VAL A 128 -19.54 36.94 13.40
N SER A 129 -18.23 36.73 13.32
CA SER A 129 -17.24 37.80 13.27
C SER A 129 -17.44 38.71 12.05
N LEU A 130 -17.77 38.15 10.88
CA LEU A 130 -18.04 38.93 9.66
C LEU A 130 -19.33 39.75 9.78
N ILE A 131 -20.37 39.20 10.41
CA ILE A 131 -21.63 39.92 10.65
C ILE A 131 -21.39 41.11 11.58
N ASN A 132 -20.67 40.89 12.68
CA ASN A 132 -20.34 41.95 13.64
C ASN A 132 -19.47 43.02 12.99
N TRP A 133 -18.43 42.62 12.25
CA TRP A 133 -17.56 43.57 11.53
C TRP A 133 -18.33 44.43 10.51
N ARG A 134 -19.29 43.85 9.78
CA ARG A 134 -20.17 44.60 8.86
C ARG A 134 -21.13 45.53 9.58
N ARG A 135 -21.49 45.24 10.83
CA ARG A 135 -22.37 46.09 11.64
C ARG A 135 -21.59 47.27 12.18
N ASP A 136 -20.41 47.03 12.74
CA ASP A 136 -19.52 48.08 13.25
C ASP A 136 -19.09 49.05 12.16
N ARG A 137 -18.74 48.54 10.96
CA ARG A 137 -18.44 49.41 9.81
C ARG A 137 -19.59 50.34 9.42
N ARG A 138 -20.84 49.94 9.62
CA ARG A 138 -22.00 50.80 9.30
C ARG A 138 -22.16 51.90 10.34
N HIS A 139 -22.04 51.57 11.62
CA HIS A 139 -22.12 52.56 12.70
C HIS A 139 -21.01 53.62 12.62
N LEU A 140 -19.78 53.22 12.29
CA LEU A 140 -18.66 54.16 12.12
C LEU A 140 -18.84 55.11 10.92
N VAL A 141 -19.52 54.66 9.86
CA VAL A 141 -19.80 55.52 8.70
C VAL A 141 -20.87 56.56 9.03
N GLU A 142 -21.94 56.16 9.72
CA GLU A 142 -23.00 57.09 10.14
C GLU A 142 -22.46 58.20 11.06
N GLU A 143 -21.57 57.86 11.99
CA GLU A 143 -20.95 58.83 12.91
C GLU A 143 -20.01 59.83 12.21
N SER A 144 -19.45 59.46 11.05
CA SER A 144 -18.59 60.35 10.25
C SER A 144 -19.35 61.29 9.30
N THR A 145 -20.67 61.12 9.18
CA THR A 145 -21.54 61.90 8.28
C THR A 145 -22.39 62.96 9.00
N VAL A 146 -22.28 63.03 10.32
CA VAL A 146 -22.87 64.07 11.18
C VAL A 146 -21.79 65.09 11.50
#